data_AF-A0A2G8LQ49-F1
#
_entry.id   AF-A0A2G8LQ49-F1
#
_cell.length_a   1.000
_cell.length_b   1.000
_cell.length_c   1.000
_cell.angle_alpha   90.00
_cell.angle_beta   90.00
_cell.angle_gamma   90.00
#
_symmetry.space_group_name_H-M   'P 1'
#
loop_
_entity.id
_entity.type
_entity.pdbx_description
1 polymer ?
#
loop_
_entity_poly.entity_id
_entity_poly.type
_entity_poly.pdbx_seq_one_letter_code
_entity_poly.pdbx_strand_id
1 'polypeptide(L)'
;MLSRDQMAPKMPEDQLILSEVAVYTGGRDLDGRPIISFPSRHHASLESKVKASGLDHILRYFAELASPRDRAHGLAFVADLRFSSVEFVSLLKSALNSLQAEMQAAGGKSVFYAIQPQNKKTMKDTMTILGLRVSKEEETSCWLHRYFSGTILREFPRMLDEVSSALDRLTNLEEVQLGASQTELEETLQKTKRCYEEAVIECNLPSTCEKCTDLLQKLKHSEDDPIFNEVAQKAVFRDTYNHVKDCMASLNEMKSRMDHVWKTAESKINLLLSAMEYSAQLKQLIKWFTKDSKKLLREREIGDTPGRAEALKNHFEAAELPLAEEKIANAEQLVEKIQAMVVTSPQQGALDVKNQARRLLKILKEFRKRLDEKEDFVIAVCDYYTLCDEVGINGYWMKQSGDGGREGGLGLGEG
;
A
#
# COMPACT_ATOMS: atom_id res chain seq x y z
N MET A 1 -20.67 42.43 -25.40
CA MET A 1 -19.60 41.95 -24.50
C MET A 1 -19.09 43.14 -23.73
N LEU A 2 -19.41 43.23 -22.43
CA LEU A 2 -18.98 44.34 -21.58
C LEU A 2 -17.49 44.17 -21.25
N SER A 3 -16.73 45.26 -21.31
CA SER A 3 -15.26 45.26 -21.11
C SER A 3 -14.87 44.77 -19.72
N ARG A 4 -13.74 44.03 -19.65
CA ARG A 4 -13.16 43.46 -18.42
C ARG A 4 -12.97 44.47 -17.26
N ASP A 5 -12.87 45.75 -17.56
CA ASP A 5 -12.73 46.83 -16.57
C ASP A 5 -14.03 47.14 -15.79
N GLN A 6 -15.17 46.54 -16.14
CA GLN A 6 -16.44 46.68 -15.41
C GLN A 6 -16.72 45.53 -14.42
N MET A 7 -15.79 44.57 -14.25
CA MET A 7 -16.00 43.38 -13.41
C MET A 7 -15.12 43.31 -12.16
N ALA A 8 -14.29 44.32 -11.88
CA ALA A 8 -13.52 44.35 -10.65
C ALA A 8 -14.43 44.76 -9.46
N PRO A 9 -14.32 44.10 -8.30
CA PRO A 9 -15.08 44.46 -7.11
C PRO A 9 -14.85 45.93 -6.76
N LYS A 10 -15.90 46.73 -6.61
CA LYS A 10 -15.75 48.13 -6.24
C LYS A 10 -15.37 48.21 -4.77
N MET A 11 -14.15 48.65 -4.49
CA MET A 11 -13.66 48.78 -3.12
C MET A 11 -14.53 49.78 -2.33
N PRO A 12 -14.98 49.43 -1.11
CA PRO A 12 -15.63 50.36 -0.20
C PRO A 12 -14.73 51.55 0.14
N GLU A 13 -15.32 52.64 0.63
CA GLU A 13 -14.56 53.82 1.08
C GLU A 13 -13.47 53.42 2.10
N ASP A 14 -12.30 54.06 2.03
CA ASP A 14 -11.15 53.75 2.89
C ASP A 14 -11.54 53.74 4.38
N GLN A 15 -12.43 54.65 4.78
CA GLN A 15 -12.93 54.72 6.16
C GLN A 15 -13.68 53.47 6.61
N LEU A 16 -14.35 52.76 5.69
CA LEU A 16 -15.06 51.52 5.96
C LEU A 16 -14.09 50.34 6.05
N ILE A 17 -13.15 50.22 5.12
CA ILE A 17 -12.16 49.12 5.14
C ILE A 17 -11.21 49.25 6.34
N LEU A 18 -10.70 50.46 6.60
CA LEU A 18 -9.82 50.75 7.74
C LEU A 18 -10.53 50.68 9.10
N SER A 19 -11.86 50.53 9.12
CA SER A 19 -12.59 50.35 10.38
C SER A 19 -12.36 48.98 11.03
N GLU A 20 -11.86 48.00 10.25
CA GLU A 20 -11.60 46.61 10.67
C GLU A 20 -12.79 45.91 11.36
N VAL A 21 -14.02 46.37 11.12
CA VAL A 21 -15.23 45.74 11.68
C VAL A 21 -15.46 44.33 11.13
N ALA A 22 -14.99 44.08 9.91
CA ALA A 22 -14.92 42.78 9.30
C ALA A 22 -13.55 42.61 8.61
N VAL A 23 -12.95 41.43 8.78
CA VAL A 23 -11.62 41.13 8.24
C VAL A 23 -11.68 39.84 7.43
N TYR A 24 -11.27 39.92 6.16
CA TYR A 24 -11.05 38.75 5.32
C TYR A 24 -9.72 38.10 5.69
N THR A 25 -9.77 36.97 6.38
CA THR A 25 -8.59 36.45 7.10
C THR A 25 -7.57 35.76 6.19
N GLY A 26 -7.96 35.39 4.98
CA GLY A 26 -7.19 34.51 4.09
C GLY A 26 -7.20 33.02 4.49
N GLY A 27 -7.73 32.69 5.68
CA GLY A 27 -7.90 31.32 6.16
C GLY A 27 -9.18 30.66 5.61
N ARG A 28 -9.30 29.35 5.86
CA ARG A 28 -10.46 28.53 5.49
C ARG A 28 -10.96 27.69 6.66
N ASP A 29 -12.25 27.40 6.71
CA ASP A 29 -12.83 26.47 7.69
C ASP A 29 -12.56 25.00 7.32
N LEU A 30 -13.04 24.06 8.15
CA LEU A 30 -12.83 22.62 7.92
C LEU A 30 -13.49 22.09 6.63
N ASP A 31 -14.54 22.77 6.14
CA ASP A 31 -15.17 22.45 4.86
C ASP A 31 -14.49 23.18 3.68
N GLY A 32 -13.44 23.96 3.95
CA GLY A 32 -12.71 24.74 2.95
C GLY A 32 -13.34 26.08 2.58
N ARG A 33 -14.33 26.61 3.31
CA ARG A 33 -14.93 27.93 3.06
C ARG A 33 -14.00 29.06 3.50
N PRO A 34 -13.82 30.14 2.71
CA PRO A 34 -13.06 31.31 3.15
C PRO A 34 -13.64 31.96 4.41
N ILE A 35 -12.78 32.38 5.33
CA ILE A 35 -13.18 32.93 6.64
C ILE A 35 -13.16 34.47 6.65
N ILE A 36 -14.31 35.04 7.04
CA ILE A 36 -14.49 36.45 7.39
C ILE A 36 -14.74 36.54 8.90
N SER A 37 -13.95 37.35 9.59
CA SER A 37 -14.06 37.51 11.05
C SER A 37 -14.55 38.91 11.45
N PHE A 38 -15.24 38.99 12.59
CA PHE A 38 -15.74 40.23 13.20
C PHE A 38 -15.09 40.45 14.58
N PRO A 39 -13.93 41.11 14.65
CA PRO A 39 -13.17 41.23 15.89
C PRO A 39 -13.93 42.03 16.95
N SER A 40 -14.00 41.51 18.18
CA SER A 40 -14.74 42.11 19.31
C SER A 40 -14.33 43.55 19.64
N ARG A 41 -13.04 43.88 19.46
CA ARG A 41 -12.51 45.24 19.66
C ARG A 41 -13.11 46.30 18.73
N HIS A 42 -13.75 45.93 17.63
CA HIS A 42 -14.33 46.85 16.64
C HIS A 42 -15.86 46.89 16.64
N HIS A 43 -16.53 46.17 17.54
CA HIS A 43 -18.00 46.11 17.60
C HIS A 43 -18.64 47.49 17.82
N ALA A 44 -18.08 48.31 18.71
CA ALA A 44 -18.57 49.67 18.95
C ALA A 44 -18.42 50.58 17.72
N SER A 45 -17.38 50.37 16.89
CA SER A 45 -17.19 51.09 15.62
C SER A 45 -18.27 50.70 14.61
N LEU A 46 -18.67 49.43 14.60
CA LEU A 46 -19.76 48.95 13.76
C LEU A 46 -21.08 49.65 14.11
N GLU A 47 -21.42 49.75 15.39
CA GLU A 47 -22.69 50.34 15.83
C GLU A 47 -22.76 51.85 15.58
N SER A 48 -21.67 52.56 15.85
CA SER A 48 -21.67 54.03 15.86
C SER A 48 -21.30 54.65 14.51
N LYS A 49 -20.32 54.08 13.80
CA LYS A 49 -19.71 54.69 12.61
C LYS A 49 -20.11 53.98 11.31
N VAL A 50 -19.93 52.66 11.25
CA VAL A 50 -20.11 51.88 10.01
C VAL A 50 -21.59 51.59 9.72
N LYS A 51 -22.37 51.25 10.75
CA LYS A 51 -23.80 50.89 10.70
C LYS A 51 -24.10 49.73 9.73
N ALA A 52 -25.38 49.40 9.56
CA ALA A 52 -25.82 48.28 8.72
C ALA A 52 -25.35 48.42 7.27
N SER A 53 -25.54 49.60 6.66
CA SER A 53 -25.23 49.84 5.25
C SER A 53 -23.73 49.73 4.94
N GLY A 54 -22.87 50.19 5.85
CA GLY A 54 -21.43 50.06 5.69
C GLY A 54 -20.96 48.61 5.79
N LEU A 55 -21.53 47.84 6.73
CA LEU A 55 -21.22 46.41 6.87
C LEU A 55 -21.62 45.62 5.63
N ASP A 56 -22.82 45.88 5.13
CA ASP A 56 -23.35 45.30 3.91
C ASP A 56 -22.43 45.52 2.71
N HIS A 57 -21.82 46.71 2.61
CA HIS A 57 -20.88 47.05 1.53
C HIS A 57 -19.55 46.29 1.69
N ILE A 58 -19.00 46.21 2.91
CA ILE A 58 -17.77 45.47 3.20
C ILE A 58 -17.96 43.97 2.89
N LEU A 59 -19.08 43.39 3.33
CA LEU A 59 -19.34 41.97 3.12
C LEU A 59 -19.55 41.60 1.66
N ARG A 60 -20.25 42.42 0.88
CA ARG A 60 -20.38 42.22 -0.57
C ARG A 60 -19.04 42.31 -1.28
N TYR A 61 -18.23 43.31 -0.94
CA TYR A 61 -16.88 43.44 -1.48
C TYR A 61 -16.04 42.18 -1.20
N PHE A 62 -16.06 41.67 0.04
CA PHE A 62 -15.37 40.43 0.39
C PHE A 62 -15.93 39.19 -0.33
N ALA A 63 -17.25 39.11 -0.52
CA ALA A 63 -17.84 38.02 -1.30
C ALA A 63 -17.40 38.08 -2.77
N GLU A 64 -17.29 39.28 -3.36
CA GLU A 64 -16.82 39.47 -4.73
C GLU A 64 -15.32 39.18 -4.92
N LEU A 65 -14.51 39.36 -3.87
CA LEU A 65 -13.12 38.90 -3.86
C LEU A 65 -12.98 37.37 -3.86
N ALA A 66 -13.98 36.66 -3.32
CA ALA A 66 -13.96 35.21 -3.31
C ALA A 66 -14.11 34.65 -4.73
N SER A 67 -13.40 33.56 -5.03
CA SER A 67 -13.47 32.93 -6.34
C SER A 67 -14.91 32.45 -6.64
N PRO A 68 -15.32 32.33 -7.91
CA PRO A 68 -16.64 31.78 -8.25
C PRO A 68 -16.91 30.41 -7.60
N ARG A 69 -15.87 29.58 -7.48
CA ARG A 69 -15.93 28.29 -6.77
C ARG A 69 -16.22 28.48 -5.29
N ASP A 70 -15.51 29.39 -4.63
CA ASP A 70 -15.70 29.65 -3.21
C ASP A 70 -17.08 30.26 -2.91
N ARG A 71 -17.58 31.15 -3.79
CA ARG A 71 -18.94 31.71 -3.67
C ARG A 71 -20.02 30.63 -3.82
N ALA A 72 -19.85 29.70 -4.75
CA ALA A 72 -20.77 28.57 -4.93
C ALA A 72 -20.71 27.58 -3.75
N HIS A 73 -19.58 27.52 -3.03
CA HIS A 73 -19.43 26.71 -1.81
C HIS A 73 -20.00 27.39 -0.56
N GLY A 74 -19.86 28.71 -0.47
CA GLY A 74 -20.28 29.54 0.65
C GLY A 74 -19.10 30.11 1.46
N LEU A 75 -19.40 31.06 2.34
CA LEU A 75 -18.41 31.72 3.21
C LEU A 75 -18.58 31.28 4.66
N ALA A 76 -17.50 31.34 5.43
CA ALA A 76 -17.52 31.11 6.88
C ALA A 76 -17.36 32.45 7.62
N PHE A 77 -18.28 32.71 8.54
CA PHE A 77 -18.34 33.93 9.33
C PHE A 77 -18.00 33.61 10.78
N VAL A 78 -17.10 34.37 11.40
CA VAL A 78 -16.67 34.13 12.79
C VAL A 78 -16.80 35.40 13.62
N ALA A 79 -17.57 35.35 14.71
CA ALA A 79 -17.71 36.47 15.63
C ALA A 79 -17.50 36.05 17.10
N ASP A 80 -16.77 36.86 17.85
CA ASP A 80 -16.68 36.74 19.30
C ASP A 80 -17.78 37.59 19.95
N LEU A 81 -18.89 36.96 20.39
CA LEU A 81 -20.05 37.68 20.93
C LEU A 81 -20.02 37.83 22.46
N ARG A 82 -18.91 37.46 23.14
CA ARG A 82 -18.84 37.39 24.61
C ARG A 82 -19.28 38.70 25.29
N PHE A 83 -18.93 39.83 24.69
CA PHE A 83 -19.21 41.19 25.19
C PHE A 83 -20.05 42.03 24.22
N SER A 84 -20.70 41.41 23.23
CA SER A 84 -21.51 42.13 22.24
C SER A 84 -22.83 42.63 22.83
N SER A 85 -23.36 43.70 22.25
CA SER A 85 -24.72 44.18 22.49
C SER A 85 -25.76 43.38 21.68
N VAL A 86 -27.03 43.58 21.98
CA VAL A 86 -28.14 42.98 21.21
C VAL A 86 -28.28 43.67 19.84
N GLU A 87 -27.97 44.96 19.81
CA GLU A 87 -27.95 45.80 18.62
C GLU A 87 -26.90 45.31 17.61
N PHE A 88 -25.67 45.01 18.06
CA PHE A 88 -24.63 44.41 17.24
C PHE A 88 -25.08 43.10 16.59
N VAL A 89 -25.64 42.19 17.40
CA VAL A 89 -26.10 40.88 16.92
C VAL A 89 -27.22 41.05 15.88
N SER A 90 -28.11 42.02 16.08
CA SER A 90 -29.19 42.34 15.15
C SER A 90 -28.67 42.88 13.82
N LEU A 91 -27.68 43.79 13.86
CA LEU A 91 -27.00 44.32 12.68
C LEU A 91 -26.30 43.20 11.90
N LEU A 92 -25.54 42.36 12.60
CA LEU A 92 -24.82 41.23 12.02
C LEU A 92 -25.78 40.26 11.33
N LYS A 93 -26.85 39.85 12.02
CA LYS A 93 -27.88 38.96 11.45
C LYS A 93 -28.48 39.55 10.19
N SER A 94 -28.84 40.83 10.20
CA SER A 94 -29.43 41.50 9.04
C SER A 94 -28.48 41.46 7.84
N ALA A 95 -27.20 41.79 8.05
CA ALA A 95 -26.20 41.82 6.98
C ALA A 95 -25.88 40.42 6.43
N LEU A 96 -25.75 39.43 7.31
CA LEU A 96 -25.50 38.04 6.90
C LEU A 96 -26.68 37.44 6.13
N ASN A 97 -27.92 37.74 6.54
CA ASN A 97 -29.11 37.29 5.82
C ASN A 97 -29.24 37.95 4.44
N SER A 98 -28.95 39.25 4.36
CA SER A 98 -28.90 40.03 3.11
C SER A 98 -27.93 39.37 2.13
N LEU A 99 -26.70 39.10 2.57
CA LEU A 99 -25.69 38.44 1.75
C LEU A 99 -26.05 36.99 1.39
N GLN A 100 -26.58 36.21 2.33
CA GLN A 100 -26.96 34.81 2.08
C GLN A 100 -28.06 34.71 1.03
N ALA A 101 -29.02 35.65 1.00
CA ALA A 101 -30.06 35.68 -0.02
C ALA A 101 -29.47 35.88 -1.43
N GLU A 102 -28.45 36.73 -1.57
CA GLU A 102 -27.74 36.95 -2.83
C GLU A 102 -26.90 35.72 -3.23
N MET A 103 -26.18 35.13 -2.28
CA MET A 103 -25.31 33.97 -2.52
C MET A 103 -26.08 32.67 -2.81
N GLN A 104 -27.29 32.52 -2.27
CA GLN A 104 -28.11 31.33 -2.48
C GLN A 104 -28.50 31.14 -3.95
N ALA A 105 -28.62 32.22 -4.72
CA ALA A 105 -28.83 32.15 -6.17
C ALA A 105 -27.66 31.44 -6.91
N ALA A 106 -26.45 31.45 -6.34
CA ALA A 106 -25.27 30.77 -6.85
C ALA A 106 -25.03 29.38 -6.21
N GLY A 107 -25.93 28.91 -5.34
CA GLY A 107 -25.83 27.61 -4.65
C GLY A 107 -25.03 27.63 -3.33
N GLY A 108 -24.46 28.77 -2.94
CA GLY A 108 -23.62 28.90 -1.75
C GLY A 108 -24.38 28.76 -0.43
N LYS A 109 -23.82 27.97 0.51
CA LYS A 109 -24.35 27.81 1.88
C LYS A 109 -23.32 28.31 2.89
N SER A 110 -23.51 29.55 3.35
CA SER A 110 -22.60 30.14 4.32
C SER A 110 -22.87 29.62 5.74
N VAL A 111 -21.85 29.66 6.58
CA VAL A 111 -21.91 29.20 7.97
C VAL A 111 -21.48 30.33 8.90
N PHE A 112 -22.15 30.45 10.05
CA PHE A 112 -21.82 31.43 11.08
C PHE A 112 -21.41 30.73 12.38
N TYR A 113 -20.16 30.94 12.77
CA TYR A 113 -19.58 30.49 14.03
C TYR A 113 -19.55 31.66 15.02
N ALA A 114 -20.12 31.45 16.20
CA ALA A 114 -20.21 32.49 17.22
C ALA A 114 -19.72 31.98 18.58
N ILE A 115 -18.86 32.76 19.25
CA ILE A 115 -18.59 32.56 20.67
C ILE A 115 -19.72 33.20 21.45
N GLN A 116 -20.39 32.43 22.30
CA GLN A 116 -21.63 32.83 22.98
C GLN A 116 -21.45 34.06 23.91
N PRO A 117 -22.46 34.96 24.00
CA PRO A 117 -22.45 36.06 24.97
C PRO A 117 -22.35 35.58 26.41
N GLN A 118 -21.56 36.27 27.25
CA GLN A 118 -21.42 35.93 28.68
C GLN A 118 -22.60 36.47 29.50
N ASN A 119 -23.19 37.60 29.10
CA ASN A 119 -24.35 38.15 29.79
C ASN A 119 -25.58 37.28 29.50
N LYS A 120 -26.21 36.74 30.56
CA LYS A 120 -27.37 35.83 30.44
C LYS A 120 -28.56 36.43 29.69
N LYS A 121 -28.82 37.74 29.83
CA LYS A 121 -29.91 38.41 29.12
C LYS A 121 -29.59 38.49 27.63
N THR A 122 -28.43 39.05 27.29
CA THR A 122 -27.93 39.13 25.91
C THR A 122 -27.88 37.76 25.24
N MET A 123 -27.41 36.72 25.94
CA MET A 123 -27.39 35.35 25.44
C MET A 123 -28.79 34.87 25.04
N LYS A 124 -29.81 35.06 25.89
CA LYS A 124 -31.20 34.67 25.60
C LYS A 124 -31.78 35.46 24.44
N ASP A 125 -31.48 36.74 24.37
CA ASP A 125 -31.95 37.63 23.31
C ASP A 125 -31.27 37.26 21.98
N THR A 126 -29.95 37.02 21.98
CA THR A 126 -29.18 36.51 20.83
C THR A 126 -29.72 35.19 20.31
N MET A 127 -30.00 34.21 21.19
CA MET A 127 -30.61 32.95 20.75
C MET A 127 -31.99 33.17 20.11
N THR A 128 -32.77 34.11 20.63
CA THR A 128 -34.08 34.45 20.04
C THR A 128 -33.92 35.11 18.68
N ILE A 129 -33.00 36.09 18.57
CA ILE A 129 -32.70 36.80 17.34
C ILE A 129 -32.22 35.84 16.25
N LEU A 130 -31.34 34.90 16.59
CA LEU A 130 -30.81 33.90 15.65
C LEU A 130 -31.75 32.72 15.41
N GLY A 131 -32.92 32.67 16.06
CA GLY A 131 -33.87 31.56 15.91
C GLY A 131 -33.38 30.23 16.50
N LEU A 132 -32.47 30.29 17.47
CA LEU A 132 -31.83 29.15 18.13
C LEU A 132 -32.47 28.77 19.47
N ARG A 133 -33.58 29.43 19.85
CA ARG A 133 -34.25 29.15 21.12
C ARG A 133 -34.99 27.82 21.04
N VAL A 134 -34.53 26.83 21.79
CA VAL A 134 -35.15 25.51 21.89
C VAL A 134 -35.74 25.35 23.30
N SER A 135 -36.80 24.55 23.49
CA SER A 135 -37.34 24.27 24.82
C SER A 135 -36.35 23.45 25.68
N LYS A 136 -36.39 23.55 27.01
CA LYS A 136 -35.43 22.87 27.92
C LYS A 136 -35.34 21.34 27.74
N GLU A 137 -36.45 20.69 27.41
CA GLU A 137 -36.49 19.23 27.16
C GLU A 137 -35.93 18.89 25.77
N GLU A 138 -36.19 19.74 24.78
CA GLU A 138 -35.56 19.64 23.47
C GLU A 138 -34.09 20.05 23.51
N GLU A 139 -33.62 20.88 24.43
CA GLU A 139 -32.23 21.41 24.40
C GLU A 139 -31.19 20.29 24.59
N THR A 140 -31.40 19.38 25.54
CA THR A 140 -30.54 18.20 25.72
C THR A 140 -30.84 17.10 24.71
N SER A 141 -32.10 16.89 24.34
CA SER A 141 -32.46 15.86 23.36
C SER A 141 -32.06 16.22 21.92
N CYS A 142 -32.12 17.50 21.55
CA CYS A 142 -31.80 18.05 20.23
C CYS A 142 -30.30 18.05 19.98
N TRP A 143 -29.47 18.45 20.94
CA TRP A 143 -28.03 18.48 20.70
C TRP A 143 -27.46 17.06 20.52
N LEU A 144 -27.91 16.11 21.35
CA LEU A 144 -27.52 14.71 21.24
C LEU A 144 -28.11 14.03 20.02
N HIS A 145 -29.40 14.22 19.75
CA HIS A 145 -29.99 13.73 18.52
C HIS A 145 -29.34 14.37 17.29
N ARG A 146 -28.87 15.62 17.33
CA ARG A 146 -28.24 16.27 16.17
C ARG A 146 -26.77 15.89 15.99
N TYR A 147 -26.05 15.67 17.08
CA TYR A 147 -24.69 15.13 17.09
C TYR A 147 -24.68 13.65 16.63
N PHE A 148 -25.55 12.82 17.19
CA PHE A 148 -25.67 11.41 16.84
C PHE A 148 -26.39 11.17 15.50
N SER A 149 -27.51 11.87 15.22
CA SER A 149 -28.23 11.70 13.95
C SER A 149 -27.61 12.42 12.76
N GLY A 150 -26.81 13.47 12.98
CA GLY A 150 -26.18 14.24 11.91
C GLY A 150 -24.88 13.63 11.41
N THR A 151 -23.99 13.28 12.33
CA THR A 151 -22.63 12.82 12.02
C THR A 151 -22.58 11.29 11.92
N ILE A 152 -23.15 10.57 12.89
CA ILE A 152 -23.07 9.10 12.90
C ILE A 152 -24.14 8.49 11.97
N LEU A 153 -25.41 8.82 12.14
CA LEU A 153 -26.47 8.15 11.38
C LEU A 153 -26.53 8.51 9.89
N ARG A 154 -25.94 9.63 9.47
CA ARG A 154 -26.01 10.09 8.07
C ARG A 154 -24.72 9.89 7.28
N GLU A 155 -23.56 10.02 7.92
CA GLU A 155 -22.27 9.83 7.24
C GLU A 155 -21.93 8.35 7.14
N PHE A 156 -22.27 7.53 8.13
CA PHE A 156 -21.94 6.10 8.11
C PHE A 156 -22.60 5.33 6.96
N PRO A 157 -23.91 5.44 6.68
CA PRO A 157 -24.50 4.71 5.56
C PRO A 157 -23.87 5.08 4.22
N ARG A 158 -23.56 6.37 4.01
CA ARG A 158 -22.86 6.83 2.80
C ARG A 158 -21.46 6.25 2.69
N MET A 159 -20.72 6.20 3.79
CA MET A 159 -19.41 5.57 3.81
C MET A 159 -19.49 4.06 3.59
N LEU A 160 -20.49 3.37 4.15
CA LEU A 160 -20.72 1.94 3.91
C LEU A 160 -21.01 1.68 2.42
N ASP A 161 -21.79 2.54 1.77
CA ASP A 161 -22.05 2.47 0.32
C ASP A 161 -20.78 2.70 -0.51
N GLU A 162 -19.95 3.69 -0.14
CA GLU A 162 -18.67 3.97 -0.79
C GLU A 162 -17.68 2.79 -0.68
N VAL A 163 -17.57 2.21 0.52
CA VAL A 163 -16.73 1.02 0.77
C VAL A 163 -17.25 -0.20 0.03
N SER A 164 -18.57 -0.40 0.00
CA SER A 164 -19.19 -1.51 -0.74
C SER A 164 -18.94 -1.36 -2.24
N SER A 165 -19.09 -0.15 -2.78
CA SER A 165 -18.77 0.13 -4.19
C SER A 165 -17.29 -0.08 -4.50
N ALA A 166 -16.38 0.27 -3.59
CA ALA A 166 -14.95 -0.02 -3.75
C ALA A 166 -14.67 -1.53 -3.72
N LEU A 167 -15.36 -2.28 -2.85
CA LEU A 167 -15.31 -3.74 -2.80
C LEU A 167 -15.76 -4.38 -4.12
N ASP A 168 -16.84 -3.90 -4.73
CA ASP A 168 -17.32 -4.40 -6.03
C ASP A 168 -16.30 -4.13 -7.16
N ARG A 169 -15.58 -2.99 -7.10
CA ARG A 169 -14.47 -2.72 -8.02
C ARG A 169 -13.31 -3.69 -7.79
N LEU A 170 -13.00 -4.00 -6.54
CA LEU A 170 -11.92 -4.89 -6.16
C LEU A 170 -12.24 -6.37 -6.41
N THR A 171 -13.51 -6.81 -6.38
CA THR A 171 -13.86 -8.21 -6.67
C THR A 171 -13.44 -8.64 -8.08
N ASN A 172 -13.34 -7.70 -9.03
CA ASN A 172 -12.77 -7.97 -10.35
C ASN A 172 -11.27 -8.36 -10.29
N LEU A 173 -10.59 -8.08 -9.17
CA LEU A 173 -9.21 -8.53 -8.96
C LEU A 173 -9.11 -10.03 -8.65
N GLU A 174 -10.21 -10.70 -8.29
CA GLU A 174 -10.19 -12.15 -8.10
C GLU A 174 -10.05 -12.92 -9.42
N GLU A 175 -10.48 -12.30 -10.53
CA GLU A 175 -10.47 -12.81 -11.90
C GLU A 175 -9.40 -12.14 -12.79
N VAL A 176 -8.33 -11.60 -12.21
CA VAL A 176 -7.26 -10.95 -12.99
C VAL A 176 -6.74 -11.88 -14.08
N GLN A 177 -6.78 -11.41 -15.33
CA GLN A 177 -6.12 -12.07 -16.46
C GLN A 177 -4.62 -12.01 -16.23
N LEU A 178 -4.02 -13.17 -15.99
CA LEU A 178 -2.60 -13.29 -15.70
C LEU A 178 -1.80 -13.23 -17.01
N GLY A 179 -0.80 -12.34 -17.05
CA GLY A 179 0.13 -12.22 -18.17
C GLY A 179 0.95 -13.50 -18.39
N ALA A 180 1.53 -13.63 -19.58
CA ALA A 180 2.33 -14.80 -19.96
C ALA A 180 3.83 -14.61 -19.67
N SER A 181 4.27 -13.37 -19.44
CA SER A 181 5.68 -13.03 -19.16
C SER A 181 5.89 -12.58 -17.71
N GLN A 182 7.13 -12.71 -17.23
CA GLN A 182 7.51 -12.27 -15.88
C GLN A 182 7.25 -10.77 -15.70
N THR A 183 7.60 -9.96 -16.70
CA THR A 183 7.40 -8.51 -16.71
C THR A 183 5.92 -8.14 -16.66
N GLU A 184 5.06 -8.83 -17.43
CA GLU A 184 3.62 -8.61 -17.39
C GLU A 184 3.01 -8.97 -16.03
N LEU A 185 3.48 -10.05 -15.38
CA LEU A 185 3.02 -10.44 -14.05
C LEU A 185 3.46 -9.44 -12.97
N GLU A 186 4.70 -8.93 -13.05
CA GLU A 186 5.21 -7.89 -12.14
C GLU A 186 4.43 -6.57 -12.31
N GLU A 187 4.15 -6.16 -13.55
CA GLU A 187 3.28 -5.00 -13.83
C GLU A 187 1.86 -5.23 -13.29
N THR A 188 1.32 -6.44 -13.46
CA THR A 188 -0.01 -6.80 -12.99
C THR A 188 -0.05 -6.72 -11.46
N LEU A 189 0.95 -7.26 -10.75
CA LEU A 189 1.07 -7.15 -9.30
C LEU A 189 1.07 -5.69 -8.84
N GLN A 190 1.85 -4.83 -9.52
CA GLN A 190 1.93 -3.41 -9.18
C GLN A 190 0.60 -2.68 -9.44
N LYS A 191 -0.08 -2.98 -10.56
CA LYS A 191 -1.41 -2.44 -10.88
C LYS A 191 -2.44 -2.85 -9.84
N THR A 192 -2.53 -4.15 -9.52
CA THR A 192 -3.44 -4.70 -8.50
C THR A 192 -3.18 -4.08 -7.13
N LYS A 193 -1.90 -3.92 -6.73
CA LYS A 193 -1.52 -3.26 -5.46
C LYS A 193 -2.00 -1.82 -5.42
N ARG A 194 -1.75 -1.07 -6.49
CA ARG A 194 -2.17 0.33 -6.60
C ARG A 194 -3.68 0.46 -6.49
N CYS A 195 -4.45 -0.38 -7.19
CA CYS A 195 -5.91 -0.36 -7.11
C CYS A 195 -6.43 -0.61 -5.68
N TYR A 196 -5.80 -1.54 -4.93
CA TYR A 196 -6.13 -1.76 -3.52
C TYR A 196 -5.80 -0.54 -2.66
N GLU A 197 -4.60 0.04 -2.79
CA GLU A 197 -4.19 1.23 -2.03
C GLU A 197 -5.09 2.44 -2.32
N GLU A 198 -5.41 2.69 -3.59
CA GLU A 198 -6.34 3.74 -4.01
C GLU A 198 -7.74 3.52 -3.42
N ALA A 199 -8.29 2.30 -3.48
CA ALA A 199 -9.58 1.98 -2.89
C ALA A 199 -9.63 2.21 -1.37
N VAL A 200 -8.57 1.85 -0.65
CA VAL A 200 -8.45 2.08 0.80
C VAL A 200 -8.39 3.58 1.13
N ILE A 201 -7.68 4.37 0.32
CA ILE A 201 -7.56 5.82 0.47
C ILE A 201 -8.88 6.54 0.13
N GLU A 202 -9.51 6.18 -1.00
CA GLU A 202 -10.79 6.76 -1.46
C GLU A 202 -11.88 6.62 -0.41
N CYS A 203 -11.96 5.46 0.24
CA CYS A 203 -12.93 5.20 1.31
C CYS A 203 -12.56 5.84 2.65
N ASN A 204 -11.37 6.45 2.75
CA ASN A 204 -10.81 6.99 3.98
C ASN A 204 -10.85 5.99 5.15
N LEU A 205 -10.76 4.70 4.84
CA LEU A 205 -11.11 3.59 5.73
C LEU A 205 -10.32 3.60 7.05
N PRO A 206 -8.99 3.87 7.07
CA PRO A 206 -8.22 3.88 8.32
C PRO A 206 -8.67 4.98 9.28
N SER A 207 -8.84 6.21 8.80
CA SER A 207 -9.21 7.34 9.67
C SER A 207 -10.65 7.23 10.15
N THR A 208 -11.52 6.64 9.33
CA THR A 208 -12.91 6.35 9.72
C THR A 208 -12.94 5.27 10.80
N CYS A 209 -12.23 4.16 10.64
CA CYS A 209 -12.11 3.12 11.67
C CYS A 209 -11.58 3.70 13.00
N GLU A 210 -10.58 4.59 12.96
CA GLU A 210 -10.04 5.26 14.14
C GLU A 210 -11.10 6.13 14.83
N LYS A 211 -11.78 7.01 14.10
CA LYS A 211 -12.88 7.84 14.63
C LYS A 211 -14.01 7.00 15.26
N CYS A 212 -14.38 5.90 14.62
CA CYS A 212 -15.41 4.99 15.13
C CYS A 212 -14.95 4.29 16.42
N THR A 213 -13.66 3.94 16.50
CA THR A 213 -13.06 3.28 17.67
C THR A 213 -13.01 4.25 18.84
N ASP A 214 -12.54 5.47 18.61
CA ASP A 214 -12.51 6.56 19.60
C ASP A 214 -13.91 6.87 20.14
N LEU A 215 -14.90 6.95 19.25
CA LEU A 215 -16.28 7.19 19.62
C LEU A 215 -16.84 6.03 20.46
N LEU A 216 -16.61 4.78 20.06
CA LEU A 216 -17.01 3.61 20.83
C LEU A 216 -16.34 3.57 22.20
N GLN A 217 -15.08 3.98 22.29
CA GLN A 217 -14.35 4.03 23.56
C GLN A 217 -14.94 5.09 24.48
N LYS A 218 -15.25 6.29 23.97
CA LYS A 218 -15.93 7.36 24.71
C LYS A 218 -17.35 6.97 25.14
N LEU A 219 -18.09 6.25 24.30
CA LEU A 219 -19.42 5.73 24.65
C LEU A 219 -19.35 4.59 25.69
N LYS A 220 -18.28 3.77 25.66
CA LYS A 220 -18.09 2.65 26.59
C LYS A 220 -17.62 3.09 27.97
N HIS A 221 -16.81 4.15 28.02
CA HIS A 221 -16.30 4.78 29.24
C HIS A 221 -17.00 6.11 29.50
N SER A 222 -18.33 6.10 29.44
CA SER A 222 -19.14 7.31 29.57
C SER A 222 -18.93 8.02 30.91
N GLU A 223 -18.56 7.29 31.95
CA GLU A 223 -18.24 7.79 33.29
C GLU A 223 -17.05 8.77 33.34
N ASP A 224 -16.12 8.65 32.39
CA ASP A 224 -14.90 9.47 32.35
C ASP A 224 -15.11 10.83 31.66
N ASP A 225 -16.22 10.99 30.91
CA ASP A 225 -16.55 12.22 30.20
C ASP A 225 -17.87 12.81 30.77
N PRO A 226 -17.84 14.03 31.34
CA PRO A 226 -19.02 14.68 31.91
C PRO A 226 -20.21 14.75 30.95
N ILE A 227 -19.95 14.87 29.65
CA ILE A 227 -20.97 14.96 28.60
C ILE A 227 -21.58 13.59 28.32
N PHE A 228 -20.77 12.52 28.27
CA PHE A 228 -21.29 11.17 28.01
C PHE A 228 -21.96 10.57 29.25
N ASN A 229 -21.50 10.89 30.46
CA ASN A 229 -22.06 10.39 31.72
C ASN A 229 -23.49 10.89 31.96
N GLU A 230 -23.76 12.17 31.68
CA GLU A 230 -25.11 12.76 31.80
C GLU A 230 -26.11 12.13 30.82
N VAL A 231 -25.61 11.57 29.72
CA VAL A 231 -26.41 11.03 28.62
C VAL A 231 -26.58 9.52 28.69
N ALA A 232 -25.66 8.81 29.33
CA ALA A 232 -25.69 7.36 29.51
C ALA A 232 -27.00 6.86 30.14
N GLN A 233 -27.73 7.71 30.88
CA GLN A 233 -29.01 7.39 31.50
C GLN A 233 -30.21 7.45 30.53
N LYS A 234 -30.04 7.93 29.29
CA LYS A 234 -31.12 8.07 28.29
C LYS A 234 -31.18 6.88 27.34
N ALA A 235 -32.39 6.45 26.96
CA ALA A 235 -32.58 5.32 26.02
C ALA A 235 -31.88 5.51 24.66
N VAL A 236 -31.89 6.75 24.14
CA VAL A 236 -31.21 7.14 22.87
C VAL A 236 -29.72 6.81 22.88
N PHE A 237 -29.08 6.81 24.05
CA PHE A 237 -27.66 6.46 24.20
C PHE A 237 -27.40 4.99 23.90
N ARG A 238 -28.24 4.09 24.44
CA ARG A 238 -28.12 2.65 24.23
C ARG A 238 -28.34 2.29 22.76
N ASP A 239 -29.35 2.88 22.13
CA ASP A 239 -29.64 2.64 20.71
C ASP A 239 -28.50 3.14 19.82
N THR A 240 -27.94 4.31 20.12
CA THR A 240 -26.79 4.85 19.39
C THR A 240 -25.54 4.00 19.59
N TYR A 241 -25.25 3.56 20.81
CA TYR A 241 -24.11 2.69 21.11
C TYR A 241 -24.18 1.39 20.30
N ASN A 242 -25.34 0.73 20.31
CA ASN A 242 -25.55 -0.49 19.54
C ASN A 242 -25.37 -0.23 18.04
N HIS A 243 -25.91 0.88 17.52
CA HIS A 243 -25.77 1.22 16.11
C HIS A 243 -24.30 1.46 15.70
N VAL A 244 -23.55 2.27 16.46
CA VAL A 244 -22.11 2.51 16.17
C VAL A 244 -21.32 1.21 16.24
N LYS A 245 -21.67 0.32 17.19
CA LYS A 245 -21.04 -0.99 17.33
C LYS A 245 -21.30 -1.87 16.11
N ASP A 246 -22.53 -1.91 15.63
CA ASP A 246 -22.90 -2.67 14.43
C ASP A 246 -22.21 -2.10 13.18
N CYS A 247 -22.16 -0.77 13.03
CA CYS A 247 -21.40 -0.12 11.96
C CYS A 247 -19.92 -0.45 11.99
N MET A 248 -19.30 -0.47 13.18
CA MET A 248 -17.90 -0.88 13.34
C MET A 248 -17.68 -2.34 12.93
N ALA A 249 -18.59 -3.24 13.30
CA ALA A 249 -18.52 -4.64 12.89
C ALA A 249 -18.55 -4.76 11.36
N SER A 250 -19.49 -4.08 10.70
CA SER A 250 -19.60 -4.07 9.23
C SER A 250 -18.36 -3.47 8.55
N LEU A 251 -17.80 -2.36 9.07
CA LEU A 251 -16.58 -1.76 8.53
C LEU A 251 -15.38 -2.71 8.64
N ASN A 252 -15.22 -3.40 9.76
CA ASN A 252 -14.14 -4.37 9.96
C ASN A 252 -14.31 -5.61 9.05
N GLU A 253 -15.54 -6.08 8.86
CA GLU A 253 -15.84 -7.16 7.95
C GLU A 253 -15.47 -6.77 6.50
N MET A 254 -15.91 -5.60 6.04
CA MET A 254 -15.58 -5.10 4.71
C MET A 254 -14.08 -4.90 4.52
N LYS A 255 -13.38 -4.33 5.52
CA LYS A 255 -11.92 -4.22 5.50
C LYS A 255 -11.26 -5.59 5.36
N SER A 256 -11.68 -6.57 6.16
CA SER A 256 -11.18 -7.94 6.07
C SER A 256 -11.45 -8.57 4.71
N ARG A 257 -12.57 -8.26 4.07
CA ARG A 257 -12.88 -8.73 2.71
C ARG A 257 -11.97 -8.08 1.67
N MET A 258 -11.74 -6.76 1.74
CA MET A 258 -10.78 -6.07 0.85
C MET A 258 -9.38 -6.68 0.97
N ASP A 259 -8.93 -6.89 2.21
CA ASP A 259 -7.63 -7.51 2.51
C ASP A 259 -7.57 -8.94 1.97
N HIS A 260 -8.64 -9.71 2.10
CA HIS A 260 -8.71 -11.07 1.58
C HIS A 260 -8.63 -11.14 0.05
N VAL A 261 -9.39 -10.29 -0.65
CA VAL A 261 -9.37 -10.20 -2.13
C VAL A 261 -7.97 -9.86 -2.62
N TRP A 262 -7.36 -8.82 -2.03
CA TRP A 262 -5.99 -8.42 -2.35
C TRP A 262 -4.98 -9.55 -2.09
N LYS A 263 -5.01 -10.15 -0.91
CA LYS A 263 -4.06 -11.22 -0.52
C LYS A 263 -4.20 -12.45 -1.40
N THR A 264 -5.42 -12.77 -1.83
CA THR A 264 -5.68 -13.87 -2.75
C THR A 264 -5.10 -13.59 -4.13
N ALA A 265 -5.30 -12.39 -4.69
CA ALA A 265 -4.72 -11.98 -5.95
C ALA A 265 -3.17 -11.93 -5.90
N GLU A 266 -2.61 -11.32 -4.86
CA GLU A 266 -1.17 -11.25 -4.60
C GLU A 266 -0.53 -12.65 -4.53
N SER A 267 -1.15 -13.57 -3.79
CA SER A 267 -0.66 -14.94 -3.65
C SER A 267 -0.67 -15.71 -4.97
N LYS A 268 -1.72 -15.55 -5.80
CA LYS A 268 -1.82 -16.16 -7.13
C LYS A 268 -0.69 -15.67 -8.05
N ILE A 269 -0.44 -14.36 -8.10
CA ILE A 269 0.58 -13.78 -8.97
C ILE A 269 1.99 -14.20 -8.52
N ASN A 270 2.27 -14.13 -7.21
CA ASN A 270 3.57 -14.52 -6.65
C ASN A 270 3.88 -16.01 -6.88
N LEU A 271 2.87 -16.88 -6.78
CA LEU A 271 3.02 -18.30 -7.08
C LEU A 271 3.51 -18.52 -8.54
N LEU A 272 2.90 -17.80 -9.50
CA LEU A 272 3.31 -17.90 -10.90
C LEU A 272 4.71 -17.33 -11.14
N LEU A 273 5.06 -16.19 -10.52
CA LEU A 273 6.39 -15.60 -10.61
C LEU A 273 7.46 -16.59 -10.10
N SER A 274 7.24 -17.18 -8.93
CA SER A 274 8.14 -18.20 -8.39
C SER A 274 8.21 -19.44 -9.30
N ALA A 275 7.10 -19.88 -9.90
CA ALA A 275 7.10 -20.98 -10.85
C ALA A 275 7.94 -20.67 -12.12
N MET A 276 7.87 -19.43 -12.64
CA MET A 276 8.69 -18.99 -13.76
C MET A 276 10.17 -18.95 -13.41
N GLU A 277 10.52 -18.45 -12.22
CA GLU A 277 11.89 -18.43 -11.72
C GLU A 277 12.45 -19.85 -11.59
N TYR A 278 11.70 -20.76 -10.97
CA TYR A 278 12.09 -22.16 -10.83
C TYR A 278 12.24 -22.84 -12.20
N SER A 279 11.36 -22.56 -13.16
CA SER A 279 11.49 -23.03 -14.55
C SER A 279 12.80 -22.56 -15.19
N ALA A 280 13.21 -21.31 -14.96
CA ALA A 280 14.49 -20.80 -15.45
C ALA A 280 15.68 -21.50 -14.80
N GLN A 281 15.67 -21.66 -13.46
CA GLN A 281 16.72 -22.37 -12.72
C GLN A 281 16.82 -23.85 -13.13
N LEU A 282 15.69 -24.54 -13.29
CA LEU A 282 15.63 -25.92 -13.79
C LEU A 282 16.24 -26.04 -15.19
N LYS A 283 15.93 -25.12 -16.10
CA LYS A 283 16.52 -25.12 -17.45
C LYS A 283 18.04 -24.96 -17.40
N GLN A 284 18.56 -24.09 -16.54
CA GLN A 284 20.00 -23.91 -16.34
C GLN A 284 20.66 -25.18 -15.80
N LEU A 285 20.09 -25.79 -14.76
CA LEU A 285 20.60 -27.04 -14.18
C LEU A 285 20.53 -28.20 -15.18
N ILE A 286 19.41 -28.37 -15.88
CA ILE A 286 19.27 -29.40 -16.93
C ILE A 286 20.31 -29.20 -18.02
N LYS A 287 20.54 -27.97 -18.47
CA LYS A 287 21.60 -27.66 -19.45
C LYS A 287 22.97 -28.05 -18.91
N TRP A 288 23.26 -27.69 -17.66
CA TRP A 288 24.54 -28.01 -17.03
C TRP A 288 24.75 -29.53 -16.97
N PHE A 289 23.81 -30.29 -16.40
CA PHE A 289 23.91 -31.75 -16.27
C PHE A 289 23.90 -32.52 -17.60
N THR A 290 23.40 -31.94 -18.69
CA THR A 290 23.31 -32.63 -20.00
C THR A 290 24.37 -32.20 -21.02
N LYS A 291 24.90 -30.99 -20.90
CA LYS A 291 25.86 -30.42 -21.87
C LYS A 291 27.17 -30.05 -21.21
N ASP A 292 27.14 -29.25 -20.15
CA ASP A 292 28.36 -28.65 -19.60
C ASP A 292 29.14 -29.66 -18.75
N SER A 293 28.42 -30.50 -18.01
CA SER A 293 28.97 -31.63 -17.26
C SER A 293 29.59 -32.71 -18.15
N LYS A 294 29.30 -32.71 -19.46
CA LYS A 294 29.97 -33.63 -20.37
C LYS A 294 31.47 -33.38 -20.39
N LYS A 295 31.98 -32.17 -20.16
CA LYS A 295 33.43 -31.93 -20.07
C LYS A 295 34.02 -32.52 -18.80
N LEU A 296 33.34 -32.31 -17.67
CA LEU A 296 33.68 -32.94 -16.39
C LEU A 296 33.71 -34.46 -16.50
N LEU A 297 32.77 -35.04 -17.25
CA LEU A 297 32.70 -36.49 -17.49
C LEU A 297 33.42 -36.95 -18.78
N ARG A 298 34.01 -36.05 -19.58
CA ARG A 298 34.75 -36.38 -20.82
C ARG A 298 36.22 -36.26 -20.52
N GLU A 299 36.75 -37.40 -20.13
CA GLU A 299 37.86 -38.10 -20.78
C GLU A 299 38.36 -39.07 -19.72
N ARG A 300 38.37 -40.36 -20.06
CA ARG A 300 39.16 -41.34 -19.31
C ARG A 300 40.62 -41.05 -19.64
N GLU A 301 41.12 -39.89 -19.22
CA GLU A 301 42.56 -39.68 -19.18
C GLU A 301 43.10 -40.74 -18.23
N ILE A 302 43.83 -41.69 -18.78
CA ILE A 302 44.50 -42.71 -18.01
C ILE A 302 45.89 -42.17 -17.73
N GLY A 303 46.25 -42.05 -16.45
CA GLY A 303 47.64 -41.79 -16.09
C GLY A 303 48.51 -42.89 -16.70
N ASP A 304 49.59 -42.52 -17.40
CA ASP A 304 50.59 -43.45 -17.93
C ASP A 304 51.71 -43.74 -16.92
N THR A 305 51.68 -43.04 -15.78
CA THR A 305 52.65 -43.12 -14.68
C THR A 305 51.95 -43.04 -13.33
N PRO A 306 52.54 -43.59 -12.25
CA PRO A 306 51.97 -43.50 -10.89
C PRO A 306 51.70 -42.06 -10.44
N GLY A 307 52.64 -41.15 -10.66
CA GLY A 307 52.47 -39.73 -10.30
C GLY A 307 51.38 -39.01 -11.12
N ARG A 308 51.18 -39.39 -12.39
CA ARG A 308 50.08 -38.85 -13.20
C ARG A 308 48.73 -39.40 -12.76
N ALA A 309 48.65 -40.68 -12.40
CA ALA A 309 47.43 -41.29 -11.87
C ALA A 309 47.00 -40.60 -10.56
N GLU A 310 47.93 -40.41 -9.63
CA GLU A 310 47.68 -39.74 -8.35
C GLU A 310 47.27 -38.27 -8.55
N ALA A 311 47.92 -37.54 -9.48
CA ALA A 311 47.54 -36.17 -9.81
C ALA A 311 46.12 -36.06 -10.38
N LEU A 312 45.70 -37.02 -11.22
CA LEU A 312 44.34 -37.08 -11.76
C LEU A 312 43.30 -37.37 -10.67
N LYS A 313 43.62 -38.24 -9.71
CA LYS A 313 42.78 -38.49 -8.52
C LYS A 313 42.62 -37.25 -7.66
N ASN A 314 43.73 -36.61 -7.30
CA ASN A 314 43.69 -35.40 -6.49
C ASN A 314 42.94 -34.27 -7.20
N HIS A 315 43.07 -34.15 -8.54
CA HIS A 315 42.30 -33.18 -9.31
C HIS A 315 40.79 -33.47 -9.29
N PHE A 316 40.40 -34.73 -9.45
CA PHE A 316 39.01 -35.15 -9.37
C PHE A 316 38.40 -34.85 -7.99
N GLU A 317 39.08 -35.26 -6.91
CA GLU A 317 38.62 -35.07 -5.53
C GLU A 317 38.60 -33.58 -5.10
N ALA A 318 39.58 -32.77 -5.52
CA ALA A 318 39.69 -31.38 -5.08
C ALA A 318 38.89 -30.37 -5.92
N ALA A 319 38.58 -30.68 -7.19
CA ALA A 319 37.96 -29.72 -8.10
C ALA A 319 36.63 -30.21 -8.69
N GLU A 320 36.58 -31.44 -9.21
CA GLU A 320 35.41 -31.90 -9.98
C GLU A 320 34.29 -32.44 -9.08
N LEU A 321 34.64 -33.25 -8.08
CA LEU A 321 33.69 -33.85 -7.15
C LEU A 321 32.94 -32.78 -6.33
N PRO A 322 33.59 -31.78 -5.71
CA PRO A 322 32.89 -30.75 -4.94
C PRO A 322 31.95 -29.89 -5.81
N LEU A 323 32.36 -29.58 -7.05
CA LEU A 323 31.53 -28.86 -8.00
C LEU A 323 30.29 -29.66 -8.39
N ALA A 324 30.44 -30.98 -8.61
CA ALA A 324 29.33 -31.87 -8.91
C ALA A 324 28.36 -31.97 -7.72
N GLU A 325 28.86 -32.15 -6.50
CA GLU A 325 28.08 -32.20 -5.27
C GLU A 325 27.29 -30.90 -5.03
N GLU A 326 27.91 -29.73 -5.24
CA GLU A 326 27.25 -28.43 -5.14
C GLU A 326 26.06 -28.34 -6.11
N LYS A 327 26.24 -28.74 -7.37
CA LYS A 327 25.15 -28.72 -8.37
C LYS A 327 24.07 -29.74 -8.06
N ILE A 328 24.42 -30.89 -7.51
CA ILE A 328 23.47 -31.91 -7.04
C ILE A 328 22.63 -31.34 -5.89
N ALA A 329 23.26 -30.76 -4.86
CA ALA A 329 22.58 -30.17 -3.72
C ALA A 329 21.63 -29.04 -4.15
N ASN A 330 22.08 -28.17 -5.06
CA ASN A 330 21.25 -27.11 -5.64
C ASN A 330 20.00 -27.67 -6.36
N ALA A 331 20.16 -28.77 -7.11
CA ALA A 331 19.05 -29.42 -7.80
C ALA A 331 18.03 -30.02 -6.81
N GLU A 332 18.51 -30.63 -5.72
CA GLU A 332 17.66 -31.25 -4.71
C GLU A 332 16.88 -30.21 -3.91
N GLN A 333 17.53 -29.13 -3.47
CA GLN A 333 16.87 -28.02 -2.80
C GLN A 333 15.81 -27.36 -3.69
N LEU A 334 16.09 -27.20 -4.99
CA LEU A 334 15.11 -26.64 -5.93
C LEU A 334 13.90 -27.56 -6.10
N VAL A 335 14.12 -28.88 -6.18
CA VAL A 335 13.02 -29.86 -6.24
C VAL A 335 12.17 -29.82 -4.99
N GLU A 336 12.76 -29.70 -3.80
CA GLU A 336 12.04 -29.57 -2.53
C GLU A 336 11.15 -28.32 -2.49
N LYS A 337 11.69 -27.16 -2.90
CA LYS A 337 10.92 -25.90 -3.03
C LYS A 337 9.73 -26.05 -3.98
N ILE A 338 9.93 -26.73 -5.11
CA ILE A 338 8.86 -27.00 -6.08
C ILE A 338 7.79 -27.94 -5.49
N GLN A 339 8.18 -28.95 -4.72
CA GLN A 339 7.24 -29.84 -4.05
C GLN A 339 6.38 -29.08 -3.03
N ALA A 340 7.00 -28.23 -2.21
CA ALA A 340 6.29 -27.38 -1.25
C ALA A 340 5.27 -26.44 -1.95
N MET A 341 5.67 -25.83 -3.07
CA MET A 341 4.80 -25.01 -3.91
C MET A 341 3.59 -25.78 -4.48
N VAL A 342 3.80 -27.00 -4.95
CA VAL A 342 2.73 -27.83 -5.53
C VAL A 342 1.72 -28.27 -4.46
N VAL A 343 2.18 -28.53 -3.22
CA VAL A 343 1.32 -28.90 -2.10
C VAL A 343 0.43 -27.73 -1.68
N THR A 344 0.96 -26.51 -1.68
CA THR A 344 0.20 -25.31 -1.30
C THR A 344 -0.77 -24.86 -2.38
N SER A 345 -0.51 -25.09 -3.68
CA SER A 345 -1.45 -24.72 -4.75
C SER A 345 -1.24 -25.52 -6.05
N PRO A 346 -2.18 -26.41 -6.42
CA PRO A 346 -2.08 -27.25 -7.62
C PRO A 346 -2.59 -26.52 -8.88
N GLN A 347 -2.00 -25.36 -9.22
CA GLN A 347 -2.32 -24.61 -10.43
C GLN A 347 -1.51 -25.09 -11.65
N GLN A 348 -1.95 -24.75 -12.86
CA GLN A 348 -1.34 -25.19 -14.12
C GLN A 348 0.17 -24.89 -14.21
N GLY A 349 0.60 -23.70 -13.80
CA GLY A 349 2.03 -23.34 -13.78
C GLY A 349 2.88 -24.20 -12.83
N ALA A 350 2.33 -24.58 -11.67
CA ALA A 350 3.02 -25.45 -10.71
C ALA A 350 3.17 -26.89 -11.26
N LEU A 351 2.21 -27.37 -12.06
CA LEU A 351 2.27 -28.69 -12.69
C LEU A 351 3.36 -28.78 -13.77
N ASP A 352 3.53 -27.72 -14.57
CA ASP A 352 4.57 -27.67 -15.60
C ASP A 352 5.97 -27.72 -14.97
N VAL A 353 6.19 -26.92 -13.93
CA VAL A 353 7.46 -26.90 -13.18
C VAL A 353 7.70 -28.24 -12.48
N LYS A 354 6.66 -28.88 -11.91
CA LYS A 354 6.74 -30.23 -11.34
C LYS A 354 7.19 -31.27 -12.37
N ASN A 355 6.70 -31.18 -13.60
CA ASN A 355 7.09 -32.10 -14.67
C ASN A 355 8.55 -31.87 -15.10
N GLN A 356 9.01 -30.63 -15.15
CA GLN A 356 10.43 -30.31 -15.37
C GLN A 356 11.32 -30.81 -14.22
N ALA A 357 10.89 -30.67 -12.97
CA ALA A 357 11.60 -31.18 -11.79
C ALA A 357 11.73 -32.72 -11.84
N ARG A 358 10.66 -33.43 -12.22
CA ARG A 358 10.71 -34.90 -12.45
C ARG A 358 11.72 -35.28 -13.53
N ARG A 359 11.83 -34.49 -14.60
CA ARG A 359 12.84 -34.69 -15.65
C ARG A 359 14.24 -34.49 -15.09
N LEU A 360 14.47 -33.42 -14.30
CA LEU A 360 15.76 -33.16 -13.65
C LEU A 360 16.15 -34.32 -12.74
N LEU A 361 15.24 -34.87 -11.92
CA LEU A 361 15.53 -36.03 -11.06
C LEU A 361 16.00 -37.26 -11.85
N LYS A 362 15.41 -37.53 -13.02
CA LYS A 362 15.87 -38.62 -13.91
C LYS A 362 17.29 -38.38 -14.42
N ILE A 363 17.59 -37.13 -14.81
CA ILE A 363 18.94 -36.73 -15.26
C ILE A 363 19.94 -36.83 -14.11
N LEU A 364 19.56 -36.39 -12.92
CA LEU A 364 20.38 -36.41 -11.72
C LEU A 364 20.77 -37.83 -11.33
N LYS A 365 19.83 -38.78 -11.42
CA LYS A 365 20.10 -40.21 -11.15
C LYS A 365 21.14 -40.77 -12.12
N GLU A 366 21.01 -40.48 -13.41
CA GLU A 366 21.98 -40.92 -14.43
C GLU A 366 23.34 -40.23 -14.25
N PHE A 367 23.35 -38.94 -13.87
CA PHE A 367 24.57 -38.19 -13.62
C PHE A 367 25.33 -38.73 -12.41
N ARG A 368 24.66 -38.98 -11.28
CA ARG A 368 25.25 -39.59 -10.08
C ARG A 368 25.94 -40.90 -10.43
N LYS A 369 25.24 -41.80 -11.14
CA LYS A 369 25.82 -43.07 -11.59
C LYS A 369 27.13 -42.89 -12.38
N ARG A 370 27.18 -41.90 -13.29
CA ARG A 370 28.40 -41.61 -14.08
C ARG A 370 29.52 -40.98 -13.27
N LEU A 371 29.17 -40.21 -12.24
CA LEU A 371 30.11 -39.63 -11.31
C LEU A 371 30.75 -40.73 -10.46
N ASP A 372 29.92 -41.63 -9.91
CA ASP A 372 30.35 -42.82 -9.15
C ASP A 372 31.26 -43.71 -10.03
N GLU A 373 30.84 -44.00 -11.28
CA GLU A 373 31.65 -44.78 -12.24
C GLU A 373 33.01 -44.11 -12.57
N LYS A 374 33.10 -42.77 -12.50
CA LYS A 374 34.35 -42.03 -12.72
C LYS A 374 35.23 -42.07 -11.48
N GLU A 375 34.65 -41.91 -10.29
CA GLU A 375 35.32 -42.04 -9.01
C GLU A 375 35.96 -43.42 -8.87
N ASP A 376 35.18 -44.49 -9.05
CA ASP A 376 35.64 -45.87 -9.04
C ASP A 376 36.80 -46.10 -10.03
N PHE A 377 36.69 -45.52 -11.23
CA PHE A 377 37.72 -45.65 -12.27
C PHE A 377 39.03 -44.96 -11.88
N VAL A 378 38.98 -43.74 -11.38
CA VAL A 378 40.18 -42.96 -11.03
C VAL A 378 40.88 -43.58 -9.82
N ILE A 379 40.12 -44.10 -8.85
CA ILE A 379 40.65 -44.88 -7.72
C ILE A 379 41.32 -46.16 -8.23
N ALA A 380 40.64 -46.96 -9.06
CA ALA A 380 41.18 -48.21 -9.58
C ALA A 380 42.46 -48.02 -10.42
N VAL A 381 42.56 -46.93 -11.20
CA VAL A 381 43.78 -46.59 -11.95
C VAL A 381 44.92 -46.25 -10.99
N CYS A 382 44.67 -45.47 -9.93
CA CYS A 382 45.69 -45.20 -8.91
C CYS A 382 46.15 -46.49 -8.24
N ASP A 383 45.22 -47.30 -7.75
CA ASP A 383 45.53 -48.55 -7.05
C ASP A 383 46.35 -49.50 -7.92
N TYR A 384 46.04 -49.60 -9.22
CA TYR A 384 46.82 -50.38 -10.18
C TYR A 384 48.28 -49.93 -10.24
N TYR A 385 48.53 -48.62 -10.39
CA TYR A 385 49.90 -48.11 -10.49
C TYR A 385 50.65 -48.18 -9.16
N THR A 386 49.98 -47.99 -8.03
CA THR A 386 50.55 -48.19 -6.70
C THR A 386 51.02 -49.64 -6.54
N LEU A 387 50.20 -50.62 -6.92
CA LEU A 387 50.57 -52.04 -6.90
C LEU A 387 51.71 -52.37 -7.86
N CYS A 388 51.73 -51.80 -9.07
CA CYS A 388 52.84 -52.00 -10.01
C CYS A 388 54.18 -51.47 -9.48
N ASP A 389 54.15 -50.38 -8.71
CA ASP A 389 55.33 -49.81 -8.06
C ASP A 389 55.79 -50.67 -6.86
N GLU A 390 54.86 -51.11 -6.02
CA GLU A 390 55.12 -52.00 -4.86
C GLU A 390 55.69 -53.37 -5.26
N VAL A 391 55.21 -53.94 -6.38
CA VAL A 391 55.67 -55.25 -6.90
C VAL A 391 56.94 -55.11 -7.76
N GLY A 392 57.42 -53.89 -8.04
CA GLY A 392 58.66 -53.65 -8.78
C GLY A 392 58.61 -53.98 -10.28
N ILE A 393 57.41 -53.96 -10.88
CA ILE A 393 57.19 -54.39 -12.28
C ILE A 393 57.77 -53.38 -13.30
N ASN A 394 57.97 -52.12 -12.90
CA ASN A 394 58.50 -51.06 -13.77
C ASN A 394 59.97 -51.22 -14.18
N GLY A 395 60.73 -52.14 -13.57
CA GLY A 395 62.15 -52.36 -13.89
C GLY A 395 62.45 -53.41 -14.97
N TYR A 396 61.55 -54.37 -15.22
CA TYR A 396 61.92 -55.59 -15.96
C TYR A 396 61.27 -55.78 -17.33
N TRP A 397 60.07 -55.23 -17.57
CA TRP A 397 59.34 -55.47 -18.82
C TRP A 397 59.52 -54.39 -19.90
N MET A 398 59.79 -53.14 -19.53
CA MET A 398 60.07 -52.08 -20.53
C MET A 398 61.43 -52.25 -21.22
N LYS A 399 62.39 -52.97 -20.62
CA LYS A 399 63.73 -53.17 -21.20
C LYS A 399 63.80 -54.26 -22.26
N GLN A 400 62.78 -55.12 -22.39
CA GLN A 400 62.74 -56.17 -23.41
C GLN A 400 61.93 -55.81 -24.66
N SER A 401 61.33 -54.62 -24.71
CA SER A 401 60.63 -54.14 -25.92
C SER A 401 61.48 -53.18 -26.77
N GLY A 402 62.74 -52.94 -26.39
CA GLY A 402 63.59 -51.89 -26.96
C GLY A 402 65.00 -52.29 -27.40
N ASP A 403 65.38 -53.57 -27.36
CA ASP A 403 66.67 -53.99 -27.95
C ASP A 403 66.63 -55.43 -28.46
N GLY A 404 66.77 -55.57 -29.78
CA GLY A 404 66.67 -56.83 -30.50
C GLY A 404 66.80 -56.62 -32.00
N GLY A 405 67.91 -56.01 -32.44
CA GLY A 405 68.11 -55.75 -33.87
C GLY A 405 69.44 -55.13 -34.30
N ARG A 406 70.57 -55.51 -33.70
CA ARG A 406 71.91 -55.33 -34.30
C ARG A 406 72.80 -56.54 -34.03
N GLU A 407 73.02 -57.36 -35.05
CA GLU A 407 74.32 -57.50 -35.74
C GLU A 407 74.36 -58.74 -36.63
N GLY A 408 74.98 -58.59 -37.80
CA GLY A 408 75.19 -59.67 -38.76
C GLY A 408 75.82 -59.16 -40.05
N GLY A 409 76.98 -58.52 -39.94
CA GLY A 409 77.80 -58.20 -41.11
C GLY A 409 78.40 -59.47 -41.71
N LEU A 410 78.17 -59.68 -43.00
CA LEU A 410 78.99 -60.56 -43.84
C LEU A 410 79.41 -59.74 -45.07
N GLY A 411 80.64 -59.27 -45.05
CA GLY A 411 81.36 -58.90 -46.26
C GLY A 411 82.08 -60.12 -46.80
N LEU A 412 81.88 -60.41 -48.09
CA LEU A 412 82.89 -61.05 -48.93
C LEU A 412 82.81 -60.37 -50.30
N GLY A 413 83.94 -59.80 -50.71
CA GLY A 413 84.11 -59.13 -51.98
C GLY A 413 84.64 -60.05 -53.08
N GLU A 414 84.63 -59.42 -54.26
CA GLU A 414 85.45 -59.59 -55.45
C GLU A 414 85.21 -60.77 -56.40
N GLY A 415 85.08 -60.40 -57.68
CA GLY A 415 84.81 -61.22 -58.85
C GLY A 415 84.21 -60.37 -59.96
#